data_AF-A0A9P7FRJ5-F1
#
_entry.id   AF-A0A9P7FRJ5-F1
#
_cell.length_a   1.000
_cell.length_b   1.000
_cell.length_c   1.000
_cell.angle_alpha   90.00
_cell.angle_beta   90.00
_cell.angle_gamma   90.00
#
_symmetry.space_group_name_H-M   'P 1'
#
loop_
_entity.id
_entity.type
_entity.pdbx_description
1 polymer ?
#
loop_
_entity_poly.entity_id
_entity_poly.type
_entity_poly.pdbx_seq_one_letter_code
_entity_poly.pdbx_strand_id
1 'polypeptide(L)'
;MDALQNYFFWTWRIGNSTVLGTSSSPMWHYQLGLKQGWVPQDPREAVGHCAGVLGVSQPFDGTFPAYATGGAGAGNIDPDQVASHVFPPPTMAPGFGPADIPLLPTYTATGMVKTFSAPTFTSAPTVAVGDGWANPADNALAYV
;
A
#
# COMPACT_ATOMS: atom_id res chain seq x y z
N MET A 1 1.22 18.81 -2.99
CA MET A 1 1.04 17.37 -3.30
C MET A 1 0.60 17.10 -4.73
N ASP A 2 0.17 18.13 -5.47
CA ASP A 2 -0.16 18.10 -6.91
C ASP A 2 0.77 17.25 -7.81
N ALA A 3 2.08 17.21 -7.54
CA ALA A 3 3.05 16.53 -8.39
C ALA A 3 2.86 15.00 -8.52
N LEU A 4 2.42 14.32 -7.45
CA LEU A 4 2.45 12.86 -7.37
C LEU A 4 1.07 12.21 -7.59
N GLN A 5 0.01 13.02 -7.69
CA GLN A 5 -1.41 12.65 -7.73
C GLN A 5 -1.92 11.90 -6.47
N ASN A 6 -1.12 10.95 -5.97
CA ASN A 6 -1.36 10.17 -4.77
C ASN A 6 -0.31 10.52 -3.72
N TYR A 7 -0.74 10.68 -2.48
CA TYR A 7 0.15 11.03 -1.39
C TYR A 7 -0.41 10.60 -0.04
N PHE A 8 0.47 10.57 0.94
CA PHE A 8 0.12 10.38 2.33
C PHE A 8 0.71 11.52 3.16
N PHE A 9 -0.12 12.19 3.94
CA PHE A 9 0.36 13.23 4.85
C PHE A 9 0.79 12.58 6.17
N TRP A 10 2.06 12.74 6.51
CA TRP A 10 2.55 12.43 7.84
C TRP A 10 2.52 13.70 8.71
N THR A 11 1.76 13.80 9.80
CA THR A 11 0.93 12.77 10.45
C THR A 11 -0.52 13.22 10.61
N TRP A 12 -1.43 12.26 10.80
CA TRP A 12 -2.86 12.53 11.00
C TRP A 12 -3.13 13.46 12.19
N ARG A 13 -2.45 13.22 13.32
CA ARG A 13 -2.68 13.94 14.58
C ARG A 13 -1.41 13.99 15.42
N ILE A 14 -1.26 15.09 16.17
CA ILE A 14 -0.21 15.26 17.18
C ILE A 14 -0.89 15.68 18.50
N GLY A 15 -0.47 15.11 19.63
CA GLY A 15 -0.99 15.50 20.94
C GLY A 15 -0.63 16.96 21.29
N ASN A 16 -1.41 17.58 22.17
CA ASN A 16 -1.01 18.86 22.76
C ASN A 16 0.17 18.63 23.72
N SER A 17 1.08 19.59 23.75
CA SER A 17 2.16 19.64 24.73
C SER A 17 1.58 19.80 26.14
N THR A 18 2.14 19.06 27.09
CA THR A 18 1.79 19.18 28.53
C THR A 18 2.27 20.48 29.15
N VAL A 19 3.19 21.20 28.49
CA VAL A 19 3.71 22.50 28.93
C VAL A 19 2.97 23.66 28.26
N LEU A 20 2.73 23.58 26.95
CA LEU A 20 2.13 24.67 26.17
C LEU A 20 0.60 24.58 26.09
N GLY A 21 0.00 23.42 26.37
CA GLY A 21 -1.43 23.19 26.21
C GLY A 21 -1.91 23.13 24.75
N THR A 22 -1.01 23.33 23.78
CA THR A 22 -1.28 23.36 22.34
C THR A 22 -0.35 22.39 21.59
N SER A 23 -0.65 22.11 20.31
CA SER A 23 0.26 21.33 19.47
C SER A 23 1.58 22.08 19.30
N SER A 24 2.71 21.42 19.60
CA SER A 24 4.05 21.97 19.41
C SER A 24 4.52 21.95 17.95
N SER A 25 3.81 21.21 17.09
CA SER A 25 4.16 21.02 15.67
C SER A 25 2.90 21.14 14.79
N PRO A 26 2.23 22.31 14.76
CA PRO A 26 0.94 22.46 14.10
C PRO A 26 0.99 22.14 12.59
N MET A 27 2.13 22.39 11.94
CA MET A 27 2.33 22.11 10.50
C MET A 27 2.46 20.62 10.18
N TRP A 28 2.65 19.76 11.19
CA TRP A 28 2.69 18.30 11.04
C TRP A 28 1.39 17.63 11.52
N HIS A 29 0.39 18.42 11.92
CA HIS A 29 -0.86 17.94 12.49
C HIS A 29 -2.02 18.10 11.49
N TYR A 30 -2.23 17.09 10.63
CA TYR A 30 -3.20 17.17 9.53
C TYR A 30 -4.62 17.55 9.98
N GLN A 31 -5.13 16.89 11.04
CA GLN A 31 -6.46 17.19 11.59
C GLN A 31 -6.60 18.64 12.07
N LEU A 32 -5.53 19.27 12.56
CA LEU A 32 -5.57 20.67 12.99
C LEU A 32 -5.58 21.58 11.77
N GLY A 33 -4.76 21.27 10.75
CA GLY A 33 -4.78 21.97 9.47
C GLY A 33 -6.17 21.98 8.81
N LEU A 34 -6.88 20.84 8.82
CA LEU A 34 -8.27 20.76 8.36
C LEU A 34 -9.22 21.64 9.17
N LYS A 35 -9.09 21.65 10.51
CA LYS A 35 -9.94 22.48 11.40
C LYS A 35 -9.70 23.98 11.21
N GLN A 36 -8.46 24.37 10.93
CA GLN A 36 -8.06 25.78 10.76
C GLN A 36 -8.15 26.26 9.30
N GLY A 37 -8.52 25.37 8.36
CA GLY A 37 -8.65 25.70 6.95
C GLY A 37 -7.33 25.89 6.20
N TRP A 38 -6.20 25.44 6.75
CA TRP A 38 -4.90 25.48 6.07
C TRP A 38 -4.75 24.37 5.03
N VAL A 39 -5.53 23.30 5.21
CA VAL A 39 -5.57 22.14 4.32
C VAL A 39 -6.96 22.08 3.70
N PRO A 40 -7.08 21.91 2.38
CA PRO A 40 -8.38 21.76 1.73
C PRO A 40 -9.08 20.49 2.21
N GLN A 41 -10.42 20.54 2.27
CA GLN A 41 -11.22 19.37 2.66
C GLN A 41 -11.12 18.26 1.61
N ASP A 42 -11.08 18.64 0.34
CA ASP A 42 -10.76 17.74 -0.76
C ASP A 42 -9.28 17.89 -1.14
N PRO A 43 -8.43 16.89 -0.89
CA PRO A 43 -7.01 16.93 -1.26
C PRO A 43 -6.77 17.15 -2.76
N ARG A 44 -7.74 16.83 -3.62
CA ARG A 44 -7.66 17.01 -5.08
C ARG A 44 -7.80 18.48 -5.50
N GLU A 45 -8.25 19.35 -4.60
CA GLU A 45 -8.28 20.80 -4.84
C GLU A 45 -6.91 21.45 -4.64
N ALA A 46 -5.93 20.72 -4.05
CA ALA A 46 -4.56 21.18 -3.91
C ALA A 46 -3.76 21.09 -5.22
N VAL A 47 -4.36 21.55 -6.32
CA VAL A 47 -3.83 21.57 -7.69
C VAL A 47 -3.34 22.96 -8.09
N GLY A 48 -2.43 23.04 -9.06
CA GLY A 48 -2.07 24.28 -9.75
C GLY A 48 -0.67 24.81 -9.45
N HIS A 49 0.00 24.36 -8.38
CA HIS A 49 1.38 24.76 -8.13
C HIS A 49 2.33 24.16 -9.17
N CYS A 50 2.19 22.86 -9.45
CA CYS A 50 2.99 22.19 -10.48
C CYS A 50 2.60 22.67 -11.89
N ALA A 51 1.31 22.90 -12.13
CA ALA A 51 0.84 23.49 -13.38
C ALA A 51 1.46 24.87 -13.63
N GLY A 52 1.50 25.74 -12.61
CA GLY A 52 2.05 27.09 -12.73
C GLY A 52 3.57 27.14 -12.85
N VAL A 53 4.30 26.25 -12.18
CA VAL A 53 5.78 26.25 -12.17
C VAL A 53 6.36 25.44 -13.34
N LEU A 54 5.79 24.27 -13.63
CA LEU A 54 6.33 23.31 -14.59
C LEU A 54 5.54 23.27 -15.91
N GLY A 55 4.42 23.99 -16.00
CA GLY A 55 3.53 23.93 -17.17
C GLY A 55 2.86 22.56 -17.37
N VAL A 56 2.93 21.68 -16.37
CA VAL A 56 2.38 20.33 -16.42
C VAL A 56 1.41 20.09 -15.27
N SER A 57 0.25 19.55 -15.63
CA SER A 57 -0.74 18.98 -14.71
C SER A 57 -1.28 17.73 -15.38
N GLN A 58 -1.23 16.60 -14.69
CA GLN A 58 -1.70 15.31 -15.21
C GLN A 58 -2.63 14.66 -14.18
N PRO A 59 -3.76 15.28 -13.83
CA PRO A 59 -4.74 14.64 -12.95
C PRO A 59 -5.31 13.41 -13.67
N PHE A 60 -5.33 12.26 -13.00
CA PHE A 60 -6.04 11.09 -13.49
C PHE A 60 -7.55 11.30 -13.31
N ASP A 61 -8.28 11.46 -14.41
CA ASP A 61 -9.74 11.65 -14.46
C ASP A 61 -10.49 10.44 -15.08
N GLY A 62 -9.75 9.39 -15.40
CA GLY A 62 -10.28 8.17 -16.00
C GLY A 62 -10.91 7.20 -14.99
N THR A 63 -11.60 6.19 -15.52
CA THR A 63 -12.00 5.00 -14.73
C THR A 63 -10.92 3.94 -14.87
N PHE A 64 -10.43 3.40 -13.74
CA PHE A 64 -9.51 2.28 -13.78
C PHE A 64 -10.19 1.07 -14.46
N PRO A 65 -9.47 0.33 -15.32
CA PRO A 65 -10.02 -0.91 -15.85
C PRO A 65 -10.26 -1.89 -14.69
N ALA A 66 -11.29 -2.74 -14.81
CA ALA A 66 -11.73 -3.58 -13.71
C ALA A 66 -10.60 -4.42 -13.10
N TYR A 67 -9.69 -4.96 -13.92
CA TYR A 67 -8.54 -5.74 -13.46
C TYR A 67 -7.56 -4.93 -12.58
N ALA A 68 -7.45 -3.61 -12.75
CA ALA A 68 -6.55 -2.76 -11.97
C ALA A 68 -7.04 -2.55 -10.52
N THR A 69 -8.32 -2.83 -10.25
CA THR A 69 -8.92 -2.74 -8.91
C THR A 69 -9.38 -4.10 -8.38
N GLY A 70 -8.86 -5.20 -8.91
CA GLY A 70 -9.22 -6.56 -8.46
C GLY A 70 -10.54 -7.11 -9.03
N GLY A 71 -11.13 -6.45 -10.02
CA GLY A 71 -12.31 -6.90 -10.75
C GLY A 71 -11.99 -7.93 -11.85
N ALA A 72 -12.92 -8.14 -12.78
CA ALA A 72 -12.78 -9.14 -13.83
C ALA A 72 -11.46 -8.98 -14.63
N GLY A 73 -10.74 -10.09 -14.81
CA GLY A 73 -9.41 -10.13 -15.44
C GLY A 73 -8.24 -9.89 -14.48
N ALA A 74 -8.47 -9.54 -13.22
CA ALA A 74 -7.43 -9.49 -12.21
C ALA A 74 -6.91 -10.90 -11.87
N GLY A 75 -5.62 -11.01 -11.53
CA GLY A 75 -4.98 -12.27 -11.13
C GLY A 75 -4.47 -13.12 -12.31
N ASN A 76 -4.79 -12.75 -13.55
CA ASN A 76 -4.24 -13.37 -14.75
C ASN A 76 -3.19 -12.44 -15.36
N ILE A 77 -1.95 -12.92 -15.44
CA ILE A 77 -0.90 -12.24 -16.21
C ILE A 77 -0.96 -12.79 -17.62
N ASP A 78 -0.91 -11.91 -18.63
CA ASP A 78 -0.84 -12.30 -20.03
C ASP A 78 0.30 -13.30 -20.25
N PRO A 79 0.05 -14.50 -20.80
CA PRO A 79 1.09 -15.50 -21.05
C PRO A 79 2.28 -14.97 -21.84
N ASP A 80 2.06 -14.03 -22.76
CA ASP A 80 3.13 -13.42 -23.55
C ASP A 80 4.04 -12.54 -22.66
N GLN A 81 3.46 -11.88 -21.65
CA GLN A 81 4.21 -11.11 -20.65
C GLN A 81 5.00 -12.03 -19.70
N VAL A 82 4.42 -13.16 -19.32
CA VAL A 82 5.14 -14.17 -18.50
C VAL A 82 6.31 -14.75 -19.29
N ALA A 83 6.12 -15.01 -20.59
CA ALA A 83 7.17 -15.52 -21.47
C ALA A 83 8.27 -14.48 -21.74
N SER A 84 7.93 -13.19 -21.87
CA SER A 84 8.92 -12.13 -22.09
C SER A 84 9.69 -11.72 -20.84
N HIS A 85 9.16 -12.00 -19.66
CA HIS A 85 9.74 -11.62 -18.36
C HIS A 85 9.94 -12.83 -17.44
N VAL A 86 10.76 -13.77 -17.89
CA VAL A 86 11.11 -14.95 -17.11
C VAL A 86 11.78 -14.55 -15.79
N PHE A 87 11.25 -15.07 -14.68
CA PHE A 87 11.82 -14.91 -13.35
C PHE A 87 12.27 -16.27 -12.77
N PRO A 88 13.46 -16.36 -12.15
CA PRO A 88 14.45 -15.29 -12.01
C PRO A 88 15.11 -14.95 -13.37
N PRO A 89 15.54 -13.68 -13.56
CA PRO A 89 16.23 -13.30 -14.78
C PRO A 89 17.57 -14.04 -14.90
N PRO A 90 18.05 -14.35 -16.12
CA PRO A 90 19.29 -15.12 -16.31
C PRO A 90 20.55 -14.36 -15.90
N THR A 91 20.48 -13.03 -15.73
CA THR A 91 21.59 -12.18 -15.28
C THR A 91 21.04 -10.99 -14.51
N MET A 92 21.80 -10.45 -13.56
CA MET A 92 21.51 -9.17 -12.92
C MET A 92 22.75 -8.28 -12.95
N ALA A 93 22.67 -7.17 -13.70
CA ALA A 93 23.75 -6.21 -13.79
C ALA A 93 23.97 -5.48 -12.45
N PRO A 94 25.21 -5.09 -12.12
CA PRO A 94 26.41 -5.27 -12.92
C PRO A 94 27.17 -6.60 -12.66
N GLY A 95 26.72 -7.45 -11.73
CA GLY A 95 27.61 -8.43 -11.09
C GLY A 95 27.20 -9.90 -11.11
N PHE A 96 25.97 -10.24 -11.50
CA PHE A 96 25.48 -11.62 -11.47
C PHE A 96 25.30 -12.16 -12.89
N GLY A 97 26.14 -13.13 -13.24
CA GLY A 97 26.03 -13.90 -14.47
C GLY A 97 25.11 -15.12 -14.33
N PRO A 98 24.93 -15.89 -15.41
CA PRO A 98 24.02 -17.05 -15.41
C PRO A 98 24.37 -18.15 -14.40
N ALA A 99 25.64 -18.25 -14.01
CA ALA A 99 26.09 -19.22 -13.00
C ALA A 99 25.75 -18.77 -11.57
N ASP A 100 25.56 -17.47 -11.34
CA ASP A 100 25.37 -16.90 -9.99
C ASP A 100 23.90 -16.87 -9.58
N ILE A 101 23.00 -16.67 -10.55
CA ILE A 101 21.55 -16.57 -10.30
C ILE A 101 21.00 -17.79 -9.55
N PRO A 102 21.34 -19.05 -9.90
CA PRO A 102 20.84 -20.21 -9.16
C PRO A 102 21.40 -20.35 -7.74
N LEU A 103 22.47 -19.63 -7.41
CA LEU A 103 23.08 -19.65 -6.08
C LEU A 103 22.45 -18.65 -5.11
N LEU A 104 21.57 -17.78 -5.61
CA LEU A 104 20.90 -16.79 -4.78
C LEU A 104 19.90 -17.49 -3.84
N PRO A 105 19.79 -17.05 -2.58
CA PRO A 105 18.78 -17.57 -1.67
C PRO A 105 17.39 -17.40 -2.26
N THR A 106 16.67 -18.50 -2.42
CA THR A 106 15.26 -18.50 -2.82
C THR A 106 14.42 -18.96 -1.66
N TYR A 107 13.32 -18.27 -1.41
CA TYR A 107 12.31 -18.78 -0.50
C TYR A 107 11.70 -20.07 -1.05
N THR A 108 11.37 -20.99 -0.16
CA THR A 108 10.66 -22.22 -0.48
C THR A 108 9.27 -22.19 0.13
N ALA A 109 8.27 -22.68 -0.59
CA ALA A 109 6.90 -22.77 -0.09
C ALA A 109 6.77 -23.88 0.96
N THR A 110 7.41 -23.70 2.11
CA THR A 110 7.44 -24.66 3.23
C THR A 110 6.88 -24.07 4.52
N GLY A 111 6.61 -22.76 4.55
CA GLY A 111 6.03 -22.07 5.68
C GLY A 111 4.54 -22.38 5.82
N MET A 112 4.08 -22.52 7.06
CA MET A 112 2.64 -22.61 7.34
C MET A 112 1.96 -21.26 7.14
N VAL A 113 0.72 -21.28 6.64
CA VAL A 113 -0.16 -20.09 6.56
C VAL A 113 -0.27 -19.44 7.95
N LYS A 114 -0.04 -18.13 8.02
CA LYS A 114 -0.16 -17.36 9.26
C LYS A 114 -1.57 -16.79 9.36
N THR A 115 -2.33 -17.28 10.33
CA THR A 115 -3.64 -16.73 10.66
C THR A 115 -3.54 -15.78 11.84
N PHE A 116 -4.46 -14.82 11.91
CA PHE A 116 -4.61 -13.98 13.10
C PHE A 116 -5.31 -14.78 14.20
N SER A 117 -4.92 -14.54 15.45
CA SER A 117 -5.67 -15.09 16.59
C SER A 117 -7.07 -14.48 16.64
N ALA A 118 -8.09 -15.32 16.81
CA ALA A 118 -9.46 -14.86 16.96
C ALA A 118 -9.63 -14.13 18.31
N PRO A 119 -10.36 -12.99 18.35
CA PRO A 119 -10.59 -12.25 19.59
C PRO A 119 -11.51 -13.03 20.55
N THR A 120 -11.37 -12.79 21.85
CA THR A 120 -12.28 -13.32 22.87
C THR A 120 -13.18 -12.22 23.41
N PHE A 121 -14.49 -12.50 23.50
CA PHE A 121 -15.48 -11.55 23.99
C PHE A 121 -16.13 -12.07 25.28
N THR A 122 -15.79 -11.43 26.41
CA THR A 122 -16.29 -11.83 27.74
C THR A 122 -17.81 -11.70 27.86
N SER A 123 -18.40 -10.67 27.25
CA SER A 123 -19.86 -10.44 27.27
C SER A 123 -20.63 -11.27 26.23
N ALA A 124 -19.94 -11.98 25.34
CA ALA A 124 -20.57 -12.79 24.28
C ALA A 124 -19.70 -14.02 23.96
N PRO A 125 -19.54 -14.96 24.90
CA PRO A 125 -18.59 -16.07 24.77
C PRO A 125 -18.93 -17.08 23.67
N THR A 126 -20.18 -17.05 23.16
CA THR A 126 -20.67 -17.97 22.13
C THR A 126 -20.62 -17.37 20.71
N VAL A 127 -20.15 -16.14 20.55
CA VAL A 127 -20.08 -15.51 19.22
C VAL A 127 -19.05 -16.22 18.35
N ALA A 128 -19.42 -16.53 17.11
CA ALA A 128 -18.51 -17.12 16.15
C ALA A 128 -17.49 -16.06 15.68
N VAL A 129 -16.24 -16.21 16.10
CA VAL A 129 -15.15 -15.26 15.83
C VAL A 129 -14.26 -15.65 14.64
N GLY A 130 -14.52 -16.82 14.05
CA GLY A 130 -13.70 -17.38 12.97
C GLY A 130 -12.35 -17.90 13.44
N ASP A 131 -11.50 -18.26 12.50
CA ASP A 131 -10.14 -18.79 12.69
C ASP A 131 -9.04 -17.79 12.28
N GLY A 132 -9.43 -16.56 11.94
CA GLY A 132 -8.54 -15.52 11.45
C GLY A 132 -8.06 -15.71 10.02
N TRP A 133 -8.70 -16.60 9.24
CA TRP A 133 -8.42 -16.79 7.82
C TRP A 133 -9.65 -16.48 6.97
N ALA A 134 -9.52 -15.50 6.07
CA ALA A 134 -10.66 -15.01 5.32
C ALA A 134 -11.06 -15.91 4.14
N ASN A 135 -10.10 -16.65 3.55
CA ASN A 135 -10.32 -17.43 2.33
C ASN A 135 -9.93 -18.90 2.53
N PRO A 136 -10.87 -19.81 2.82
CA PRO A 136 -10.59 -21.23 3.00
C PRO A 136 -10.00 -21.94 1.76
N ALA A 137 -10.09 -21.33 0.57
CA ALA A 137 -9.45 -21.88 -0.63
C ALA A 137 -7.95 -21.53 -0.72
N ASP A 138 -7.49 -20.53 0.04
CA ASP A 138 -6.09 -20.15 0.10
C ASP A 138 -5.33 -21.10 1.05
N ASN A 139 -4.80 -22.17 0.46
CA ASN A 139 -4.10 -23.27 1.14
C ASN A 139 -2.64 -23.40 0.68
N ALA A 140 -2.13 -22.43 -0.08
CA ALA A 140 -0.74 -22.44 -0.52
C ALA A 140 0.19 -22.22 0.68
N LEU A 141 1.29 -22.96 0.75
CA LEU A 141 2.29 -22.77 1.80
C LEU A 141 2.98 -21.41 1.62
N ALA A 142 3.27 -20.75 2.73
CA ALA A 142 4.02 -19.51 2.74
C ALA A 142 5.47 -19.75 2.28
N TYR A 143 6.00 -18.82 1.50
CA TYR A 143 7.40 -18.84 1.09
C TYR A 143 8.28 -18.35 2.25
N VAL A 144 9.19 -19.21 2.72
CA VAL A 144 10.14 -18.97 3.82
C VAL A 144 11.54 -19.47 3.50
#